data_AF-A0A452H8D7-F1
#
_entry.id   AF-A0A452H8D7-F1
#
_cell.length_a   1.000
_cell.length_b   1.000
_cell.length_c   1.000
_cell.angle_alpha   90.00
_cell.angle_beta   90.00
_cell.angle_gamma   90.00
#
_symmetry.space_group_name_H-M   'P 1'
#
loop_
_entity.id
_entity.type
_entity.pdbx_description
1 polymer ?
#
loop_
_entity_poly.entity_id
_entity_poly.type
_entity_poly.pdbx_seq_one_letter_code
_entity_poly.pdbx_strand_id
1 'polypeptide(L)'
;MCHSNVRKCLAKNLSTELQRERMDTYISTADPSVLLCLGMTAAFGIITFYKAKKNQVEKRCISARGLLLLFLLEILCFVMLKSYIGLILFSMACLICNIYLSVQTMLPVDNKAVLITGSDSGFGHALAKYLDNLGFVVFAGVLNKNGSGAEELKRSCSHRLCVLQLDITSSAQIKEAYLKISEMVQNTGLWGVVNNAGILGFPADGELLPMSVYKQCMDVNFFGHVETTKMFLPLLRKSKGRLINISSMAGGIPMTRFAAYGASKAALSMFSGVMRQELAKWGIKVAAVHPAGFKTCIQGTSELWAKQEKHLLENLTPDVKKDYGEDYIEALKNFLLHMPVHSEPDLSPVLDDVLHALLAKSPHGLYTPGKSAYLTLCIFCYFPLWLYDFYIGKLQSNKSVPSALRASEAKNKNT
;
A
#
# COMPACT_ATOMS: atom_id res chain seq x y z
N MET A 1 -21.88 48.56 64.20
CA MET A 1 -21.49 47.48 63.25
C MET A 1 -22.38 47.35 62.01
N CYS A 2 -23.41 48.19 61.80
CA CYS A 2 -24.37 48.05 60.67
C CYS A 2 -23.98 48.79 59.36
N HIS A 3 -23.14 49.84 59.42
CA HIS A 3 -22.82 50.66 58.23
C HIS A 3 -21.79 50.06 57.26
N SER A 4 -20.97 49.10 57.71
CA SER A 4 -19.91 48.48 56.88
C SER A 4 -20.46 47.42 55.91
N ASN A 5 -21.55 46.74 56.25
CA ASN A 5 -22.06 45.62 55.45
C ASN A 5 -22.90 46.08 54.26
N VAL A 6 -23.58 47.23 54.37
CA VAL A 6 -24.40 47.77 53.27
C VAL A 6 -23.52 48.27 52.10
N ARG A 7 -22.39 48.92 52.39
CA ARG A 7 -21.44 49.37 51.35
C ARG A 7 -20.77 48.21 50.60
N LYS A 8 -20.45 47.10 51.29
CA LYS A 8 -19.88 45.90 50.65
C LYS A 8 -20.89 45.17 49.76
N CYS A 9 -22.18 45.17 50.13
CA CYS A 9 -23.22 44.54 49.32
C CYS A 9 -23.52 45.34 48.04
N LEU A 10 -23.63 46.68 48.16
CA LEU A 10 -23.83 47.58 47.01
C LEU A 10 -22.66 47.55 46.02
N ALA A 11 -21.41 47.54 46.50
CA ALA A 11 -20.23 47.46 45.62
C ALA A 11 -20.13 46.11 44.88
N LYS A 12 -20.63 45.03 45.48
CA LYS A 12 -20.62 43.70 44.85
C LYS A 12 -21.71 43.59 43.77
N ASN A 13 -22.89 44.16 44.00
CA ASN A 13 -23.97 44.18 43.01
C ASN A 13 -23.61 45.04 41.79
N LEU A 14 -23.04 46.23 42.03
CA LEU A 14 -22.61 47.14 40.95
C LEU A 14 -21.51 46.51 40.07
N SER A 15 -20.58 45.74 40.66
CA SER A 15 -19.54 45.06 39.89
C SER A 15 -20.09 43.90 39.06
N THR A 16 -21.09 43.17 39.55
CA THR A 16 -21.79 42.14 38.75
C THR A 16 -22.61 42.72 37.61
N GLU A 17 -23.28 43.87 37.79
CA GLU A 17 -24.03 44.54 36.72
C GLU A 17 -23.08 45.08 35.64
N LEU A 18 -21.99 45.75 36.03
CA LEU A 18 -20.95 46.21 35.09
C LEU A 18 -20.26 45.07 34.33
N GLN A 19 -20.11 43.90 34.95
CA GLN A 19 -19.58 42.70 34.29
C GLN A 19 -20.58 42.11 33.30
N ARG A 20 -21.88 42.16 33.62
CA ARG A 20 -22.95 41.64 32.76
C ARG A 20 -23.17 42.56 31.56
N GLU A 21 -23.22 43.87 31.75
CA GLU A 21 -23.28 44.86 30.67
C GLU A 21 -22.05 44.80 29.74
N ARG A 22 -20.83 44.62 30.30
CA ARG A 22 -19.63 44.41 29.46
C ARG A 22 -19.73 43.15 28.61
N MET A 23 -20.30 42.07 29.14
CA MET A 23 -20.45 40.82 28.41
C MET A 23 -21.52 40.94 27.31
N ASP A 24 -22.64 41.60 27.60
CA ASP A 24 -23.71 41.85 26.63
C ASP A 24 -23.27 42.81 25.51
N THR A 25 -22.45 43.82 25.84
CA THR A 25 -21.86 44.74 24.84
C THR A 25 -20.84 44.04 23.94
N TYR A 26 -20.09 43.06 24.48
CA TYR A 26 -19.14 42.26 23.70
C TYR A 26 -19.84 41.28 22.76
N ILE A 27 -21.00 40.75 23.16
CA ILE A 27 -21.83 39.87 22.33
C ILE A 27 -22.57 40.68 21.24
N SER A 28 -23.03 41.89 21.55
CA SER A 28 -23.71 42.78 20.60
C SER A 28 -22.79 43.39 19.53
N THR A 29 -21.47 43.38 19.73
CA THR A 29 -20.47 43.91 18.77
C THR A 29 -19.73 42.82 18.01
N ALA A 30 -20.02 41.54 18.29
CA ALA A 30 -19.47 40.43 17.53
C ALA A 30 -20.14 40.36 16.14
N ASP A 31 -19.33 40.48 15.08
CA ASP A 31 -19.77 40.31 13.70
C ASP A 31 -20.51 38.96 13.55
N PRO A 32 -21.74 38.93 13.00
CA PRO A 32 -22.53 37.71 12.82
C PRO A 32 -21.77 36.56 12.14
N SER A 33 -20.78 36.89 11.29
CA SER A 33 -19.90 35.91 10.66
C SER A 33 -19.06 35.12 11.68
N VAL A 34 -18.66 35.73 12.80
CA VAL A 34 -17.87 35.12 13.88
C VAL A 34 -18.70 34.12 14.67
N LEU A 35 -19.96 34.47 14.96
CA LEU A 35 -20.89 33.57 15.66
C LEU A 35 -21.21 32.33 14.82
N LEU A 36 -21.39 32.50 13.51
CA LEU A 36 -21.61 31.40 12.55
C LEU A 36 -20.39 30.48 12.48
N CYS A 37 -19.18 31.05 12.43
CA CYS A 37 -17.92 30.27 12.40
C CYS A 37 -17.74 29.45 13.68
N LEU A 38 -17.91 30.08 14.85
CA LEU A 38 -17.85 29.38 16.14
C LEU A 38 -18.87 28.23 16.22
N GLY A 39 -20.07 28.43 15.69
CA GLY A 39 -21.09 27.38 15.60
C GLY A 39 -20.67 26.22 14.69
N MET A 40 -20.11 26.51 13.51
CA MET A 40 -19.63 25.50 12.56
C MET A 40 -18.43 24.71 13.11
N THR A 41 -17.48 25.39 13.76
CA THR A 41 -16.34 24.76 14.43
C THR A 41 -16.79 23.88 15.58
N ALA A 42 -17.70 24.35 16.44
CA ALA A 42 -18.24 23.56 17.54
C ALA A 42 -18.98 22.31 17.02
N ALA A 43 -19.81 22.46 16.00
CA ALA A 43 -20.49 21.34 15.35
C ALA A 43 -19.48 20.34 14.76
N PHE A 44 -18.43 20.85 14.11
CA PHE A 44 -17.38 20.02 13.52
C PHE A 44 -16.55 19.26 14.58
N GLY A 45 -16.19 19.93 15.67
CA GLY A 45 -15.52 19.34 16.82
C GLY A 45 -16.35 18.23 17.47
N ILE A 46 -17.66 18.45 17.65
CA ILE A 46 -18.59 17.45 18.19
C ILE A 46 -18.72 16.24 17.27
N ILE A 47 -18.86 16.44 15.95
CA ILE A 47 -18.95 15.34 14.97
C ILE A 47 -17.66 14.52 14.94
N THR A 48 -16.51 15.19 14.96
CA THR A 48 -15.20 14.55 14.96
C THR A 48 -14.96 13.76 16.25
N PHE A 49 -15.30 14.35 17.41
CA PHE A 49 -15.22 13.69 18.72
C PHE A 49 -16.16 12.48 18.80
N TYR A 50 -17.38 12.59 18.29
CA TYR A 50 -18.33 11.48 18.25
C TYR A 50 -17.84 10.33 17.34
N LYS A 51 -17.28 10.64 16.17
CA LYS A 51 -16.66 9.64 15.27
C LYS A 51 -15.44 8.97 15.91
N ALA A 52 -14.58 9.74 16.59
CA ALA A 52 -13.42 9.22 17.31
C ALA A 52 -13.81 8.27 18.44
N LYS A 53 -14.90 8.57 19.18
CA LYS A 53 -15.39 7.74 20.29
C LYS A 53 -16.01 6.42 19.83
N LYS A 54 -16.56 6.34 18.60
CA LYS A 54 -17.26 5.15 18.08
C LYS A 54 -16.30 4.10 17.48
N ASN A 55 -15.11 4.48 17.06
CA ASN A 55 -14.11 3.55 16.51
C ASN A 55 -13.24 2.96 17.63
N GLN A 56 -13.60 1.76 18.11
CA GLN A 56 -12.87 1.06 19.18
C GLN A 56 -11.50 0.48 18.75
N VAL A 57 -11.18 0.44 17.45
CA VAL A 57 -10.00 -0.27 16.92
C VAL A 57 -8.75 0.62 16.82
N GLU A 58 -8.89 1.94 16.86
CA GLU A 58 -7.76 2.87 16.64
C GLU A 58 -7.59 3.87 17.80
N LYS A 59 -6.88 3.47 18.85
CA LYS A 59 -6.37 4.42 19.86
C LYS A 59 -5.19 5.28 19.35
N ARG A 60 -4.73 5.11 18.11
CA ARG A 60 -3.48 5.74 17.61
C ARG A 60 -3.64 6.96 16.70
N CYS A 61 -4.78 7.16 16.03
CA CYS A 61 -4.80 8.11 14.90
C CYS A 61 -5.39 9.49 15.17
N ILE A 62 -6.17 9.68 16.24
CA ILE A 62 -6.64 11.01 16.63
C ILE A 62 -6.07 11.31 18.01
N SER A 63 -4.79 11.65 18.08
CA SER A 63 -4.28 12.21 19.32
C SER A 63 -4.97 13.56 19.56
N ALA A 64 -5.36 13.85 20.80
CA ALA A 64 -5.91 15.15 21.18
C ALA A 64 -5.03 16.33 20.70
N ARG A 65 -3.75 16.08 20.44
CA ARG A 65 -2.78 17.04 19.87
C ARG A 65 -3.12 17.46 18.43
N GLY A 66 -3.67 16.58 17.59
CA GLY A 66 -4.05 16.93 16.21
C GLY A 66 -5.27 17.85 16.13
N LEU A 67 -6.27 17.58 16.97
CA LEU A 67 -7.42 18.47 17.18
C LEU A 67 -7.00 19.81 17.80
N LEU A 68 -6.07 19.79 18.76
CA LEU A 68 -5.51 21.00 19.37
C LEU A 68 -4.73 21.84 18.34
N LEU A 69 -3.96 21.21 17.45
CA LEU A 69 -3.24 21.88 16.36
C LEU A 69 -4.17 22.56 15.36
N LEU A 70 -5.28 21.90 14.99
CA LEU A 70 -6.31 22.50 14.12
C LEU A 70 -7.00 23.68 14.79
N PHE A 71 -7.31 23.57 16.08
CA PHE A 71 -7.90 24.64 16.87
C PHE A 71 -6.95 25.83 17.05
N LEU A 72 -5.64 25.57 17.26
CA LEU A 72 -4.61 26.62 17.33
C LEU A 72 -4.39 27.29 15.97
N LEU A 73 -4.46 26.54 14.87
CA LEU A 73 -4.38 27.09 13.51
C LEU A 73 -5.58 27.97 13.20
N GLU A 74 -6.78 27.59 13.66
CA GLU A 74 -7.99 28.40 13.55
C GLU A 74 -7.86 29.74 14.30
N ILE A 75 -7.40 29.71 15.55
CA ILE A 75 -7.14 30.93 16.33
C ILE A 75 -6.10 31.80 15.62
N LEU A 76 -5.02 31.20 15.09
CA LEU A 76 -3.98 31.93 14.38
C LEU A 76 -4.50 32.57 13.08
N CYS A 77 -5.26 31.83 12.26
CA CYS A 77 -5.86 32.35 11.04
C CYS A 77 -6.85 33.48 11.33
N PHE A 78 -7.63 33.37 12.41
CA PHE A 78 -8.61 34.38 12.80
C PHE A 78 -7.95 35.66 13.34
N VAL A 79 -6.93 35.51 14.18
CA VAL A 79 -6.17 36.64 14.76
C VAL A 79 -5.36 37.39 13.70
N MET A 80 -4.74 36.66 12.75
CA MET A 80 -3.80 37.25 11.79
C MET A 80 -4.45 37.80 10.52
N LEU A 81 -5.57 37.22 10.05
CA LEU A 81 -6.11 37.58 8.72
C LEU A 81 -7.41 38.37 8.72
N LYS A 82 -8.20 38.44 9.81
CA LYS A 82 -9.49 39.19 9.92
C LYS A 82 -10.32 39.22 8.60
N SER A 83 -10.35 38.12 7.84
CA SER A 83 -10.90 38.13 6.47
C SER A 83 -11.41 36.75 6.04
N TYR A 84 -12.26 36.76 5.01
CA TYR A 84 -12.83 35.58 4.35
C TYR A 84 -11.78 34.53 3.92
N ILE A 85 -10.52 34.91 3.73
CA ILE A 85 -9.42 34.00 3.40
C ILE A 85 -9.15 33.02 4.55
N GLY A 86 -9.22 33.47 5.81
CA GLY A 86 -9.06 32.60 6.99
C GLY A 86 -10.16 31.55 7.09
N LEU A 87 -11.39 31.92 6.75
CA LEU A 87 -12.54 31.01 6.72
C LEU A 87 -12.42 29.96 5.60
N ILE A 88 -11.92 30.36 4.43
CA ILE A 88 -11.65 29.45 3.32
C ILE A 88 -10.57 28.44 3.71
N LEU A 89 -9.44 28.91 4.28
CA LEU A 89 -8.36 28.03 4.72
C LEU A 89 -8.80 27.07 5.82
N PHE A 90 -9.60 27.53 6.79
CA PHE A 90 -10.16 26.68 7.84
C PHE A 90 -11.14 25.65 7.26
N SER A 91 -12.04 26.07 6.37
CA SER A 91 -12.99 25.16 5.71
C SER A 91 -12.26 24.10 4.88
N MET A 92 -11.20 24.49 4.17
CA MET A 92 -10.32 23.56 3.45
C MET A 92 -9.61 22.60 4.43
N ALA A 93 -9.08 23.09 5.54
CA ALA A 93 -8.47 22.24 6.57
C ALA A 93 -9.47 21.25 7.17
N CYS A 94 -10.69 21.69 7.51
CA CYS A 94 -11.77 20.82 7.97
C CYS A 94 -12.19 19.79 6.91
N LEU A 95 -12.23 20.17 5.63
CA LEU A 95 -12.52 19.25 4.53
C LEU A 95 -11.41 18.20 4.38
N ILE A 96 -10.14 18.61 4.39
CA ILE A 96 -8.98 17.72 4.35
C ILE A 96 -9.00 16.78 5.55
N CYS A 97 -9.25 17.28 6.75
CA CYS A 97 -9.37 16.47 7.96
C CYS A 97 -10.55 15.49 7.89
N ASN A 98 -11.72 15.88 7.38
CA ASN A 98 -12.83 14.95 7.16
C ASN A 98 -12.48 13.83 6.19
N ILE A 99 -11.84 14.17 5.06
CA ILE A 99 -11.41 13.20 4.06
C ILE A 99 -10.42 12.23 4.72
N TYR A 100 -9.42 12.75 5.43
CA TYR A 100 -8.42 11.97 6.15
C TYR A 100 -9.04 11.05 7.23
N LEU A 101 -9.95 11.58 8.06
CA LEU A 101 -10.69 10.82 9.07
C LEU A 101 -11.57 9.72 8.45
N SER A 102 -12.15 9.97 7.27
CA SER A 102 -12.97 8.98 6.57
C SER A 102 -12.15 7.79 6.07
N VAL A 103 -10.91 8.04 5.65
CA VAL A 103 -9.95 7.03 5.21
C VAL A 103 -9.56 6.10 6.36
N GLN A 104 -9.45 6.63 7.58
CA GLN A 104 -9.07 5.87 8.77
C GLN A 104 -10.20 5.00 9.37
N THR A 105 -11.45 5.20 8.95
CA THR A 105 -12.55 4.39 9.49
C THR A 105 -12.49 2.95 8.94
N MET A 106 -12.18 1.99 9.80
CA MET A 106 -12.11 0.57 9.47
C MET A 106 -13.46 -0.14 9.69
N LEU A 107 -13.84 -0.99 8.74
CA LEU A 107 -14.95 -1.92 8.87
C LEU A 107 -14.56 -3.06 9.83
N PRO A 108 -15.52 -3.63 10.57
CA PRO A 108 -15.26 -4.79 11.41
C PRO A 108 -14.95 -6.04 10.57
N VAL A 109 -14.17 -6.97 11.13
CA VAL A 109 -13.79 -8.23 10.46
C VAL A 109 -15.02 -9.12 10.22
N ASP A 110 -15.89 -9.33 11.22
CA ASP A 110 -17.17 -10.04 11.11
C ASP A 110 -17.16 -11.28 10.19
N ASN A 111 -16.19 -12.20 10.39
CA ASN A 111 -16.00 -13.41 9.59
C ASN A 111 -15.89 -13.17 8.06
N LYS A 112 -15.42 -11.99 7.64
CA LYS A 112 -15.14 -11.69 6.23
C LYS A 112 -14.19 -12.73 5.64
N ALA A 113 -14.55 -13.26 4.49
CA ALA A 113 -13.78 -14.29 3.79
C ALA A 113 -12.81 -13.68 2.77
N VAL A 114 -11.53 -14.07 2.81
CA VAL A 114 -10.48 -13.53 1.95
C VAL A 114 -9.71 -14.66 1.27
N LEU A 115 -9.60 -14.62 -0.06
CA LEU A 115 -8.68 -15.45 -0.84
C LEU A 115 -7.33 -14.76 -0.94
N ILE A 116 -6.25 -15.48 -0.64
CA ILE A 116 -4.86 -15.03 -0.85
C ILE A 116 -4.19 -16.05 -1.77
N THR A 117 -3.66 -15.60 -2.91
CA THR A 117 -2.89 -16.46 -3.82
C THR A 117 -1.40 -16.45 -3.43
N GLY A 118 -0.67 -17.55 -3.59
CA GLY A 118 0.77 -17.61 -3.34
C GLY A 118 1.12 -17.55 -1.86
N SER A 119 0.43 -18.36 -1.05
CA SER A 119 0.61 -18.42 0.40
C SER A 119 1.66 -19.44 0.87
N ASP A 120 2.45 -20.00 -0.06
CA ASP A 120 3.50 -20.97 0.25
C ASP A 120 4.62 -20.34 1.10
N SER A 121 4.89 -19.04 0.92
CA SER A 121 5.95 -18.31 1.63
C SER A 121 5.73 -16.78 1.59
N GLY A 122 6.66 -16.01 2.18
CA GLY A 122 6.72 -14.55 2.02
C GLY A 122 5.47 -13.82 2.51
N PHE A 123 5.06 -12.80 1.74
CA PHE A 123 3.91 -11.95 2.09
C PHE A 123 2.60 -12.74 2.20
N GLY A 124 2.30 -13.62 1.24
CA GLY A 124 1.05 -14.39 1.24
C GLY A 124 0.92 -15.29 2.47
N HIS A 125 2.01 -15.96 2.85
CA HIS A 125 2.06 -16.81 4.03
C HIS A 125 1.89 -16.00 5.33
N ALA A 126 2.65 -14.92 5.49
CA ALA A 126 2.58 -14.06 6.67
C ALA A 126 1.19 -13.39 6.79
N LEU A 127 0.63 -12.94 5.67
CA LEU A 127 -0.71 -12.35 5.61
C LEU A 127 -1.79 -13.36 5.97
N ALA A 128 -1.68 -14.61 5.51
CA ALA A 128 -2.66 -15.64 5.82
C ALA A 128 -2.75 -15.88 7.34
N LYS A 129 -1.60 -16.00 8.02
CA LYS A 129 -1.52 -16.12 9.49
C LYS A 129 -2.05 -14.87 10.19
N TYR A 130 -1.68 -13.69 9.68
CA TYR A 130 -2.10 -12.41 10.25
C TYR A 130 -3.62 -12.22 10.20
N LEU A 131 -4.25 -12.47 9.05
CA LEU A 131 -5.69 -12.33 8.89
C LEU A 131 -6.47 -13.40 9.69
N ASP A 132 -5.97 -14.64 9.77
CA ASP A 132 -6.60 -15.69 10.59
C ASP A 132 -6.62 -15.31 12.09
N ASN A 133 -5.49 -14.76 12.59
CA ASN A 133 -5.38 -14.24 13.96
C ASN A 133 -6.34 -13.08 14.24
N LEU A 134 -6.64 -12.26 13.23
CA LEU A 134 -7.62 -11.18 13.32
C LEU A 134 -9.08 -11.65 13.17
N GLY A 135 -9.32 -12.93 12.92
CA GLY A 135 -10.66 -13.52 12.84
C GLY A 135 -11.28 -13.55 11.44
N PHE A 136 -10.50 -13.34 10.37
CA PHE A 136 -10.99 -13.56 9.01
C PHE A 136 -11.18 -15.05 8.73
N VAL A 137 -12.05 -15.36 7.77
CA VAL A 137 -12.04 -16.66 7.09
C VAL A 137 -11.02 -16.56 5.95
N VAL A 138 -9.99 -17.39 5.96
CA VAL A 138 -8.86 -17.25 5.03
C VAL A 138 -8.79 -18.45 4.10
N PHE A 139 -8.89 -18.21 2.80
CA PHE A 139 -8.57 -19.19 1.77
C PHE A 139 -7.13 -18.96 1.31
N ALA A 140 -6.21 -19.79 1.79
CA ALA A 140 -4.79 -19.71 1.45
C ALA A 140 -4.51 -20.58 0.21
N GLY A 141 -4.45 -19.96 -0.97
CA GLY A 141 -4.06 -20.59 -2.22
C GLY A 141 -2.55 -20.79 -2.28
N VAL A 142 -2.12 -22.04 -2.38
CA VAL A 142 -0.71 -22.45 -2.42
C VAL A 142 -0.41 -23.22 -3.69
N LEU A 143 0.81 -23.07 -4.22
CA LEU A 143 1.26 -23.80 -5.40
C LEU A 143 1.48 -25.29 -5.09
N ASN A 144 1.88 -25.63 -3.87
CA ASN A 144 1.97 -27.02 -3.43
C ASN A 144 1.24 -27.22 -2.09
N LYS A 145 0.05 -27.82 -2.13
CA LYS A 145 -0.77 -28.11 -0.95
C LYS A 145 -0.13 -29.06 0.07
N ASN A 146 0.88 -29.83 -0.35
CA ASN A 146 1.65 -30.74 0.49
C ASN A 146 3.06 -30.19 0.80
N GLY A 147 3.35 -28.96 0.41
CA GLY A 147 4.61 -28.29 0.69
C GLY A 147 4.71 -27.84 2.15
N SER A 148 5.94 -27.58 2.61
CA SER A 148 6.22 -27.19 4.00
C SER A 148 5.43 -25.96 4.45
N GLY A 149 5.32 -24.93 3.61
CA GLY A 149 4.53 -23.73 3.91
C GLY A 149 3.04 -24.01 4.07
N ALA A 150 2.47 -24.90 3.23
CA ALA A 150 1.09 -25.32 3.33
C ALA A 150 0.82 -26.11 4.63
N GLU A 151 1.73 -27.02 5.00
CA GLU A 151 1.64 -27.78 6.26
C GLU A 151 1.80 -26.88 7.49
N GLU A 152 2.69 -25.88 7.44
CA GLU A 152 2.81 -24.90 8.52
C GLU A 152 1.51 -24.11 8.72
N LEU A 153 0.88 -23.64 7.63
CA LEU A 153 -0.41 -22.94 7.72
C LEU A 153 -1.49 -23.83 8.35
N LYS A 154 -1.61 -25.09 7.92
CA LYS A 154 -2.57 -26.03 8.50
C LYS A 154 -2.32 -26.28 10.00
N ARG A 155 -1.06 -26.33 10.42
CA ARG A 155 -0.68 -26.60 11.81
C ARG A 155 -0.82 -25.39 12.72
N SER A 156 -0.50 -24.19 12.23
CA SER A 156 -0.37 -22.98 13.05
C SER A 156 -1.59 -22.06 13.05
N CYS A 157 -2.50 -22.23 12.10
CA CYS A 157 -3.70 -21.39 12.00
C CYS A 157 -4.95 -22.11 12.54
N SER A 158 -5.99 -21.31 12.78
CA SER A 158 -7.27 -21.79 13.26
C SER A 158 -8.06 -22.53 12.17
N HIS A 159 -9.20 -23.10 12.56
CA HIS A 159 -10.15 -23.75 11.63
C HIS A 159 -10.74 -22.80 10.59
N ARG A 160 -10.58 -21.47 10.75
CA ARG A 160 -11.04 -20.47 9.78
C ARG A 160 -10.11 -20.34 8.56
N LEU A 161 -8.89 -20.87 8.65
CA LEU A 161 -7.98 -20.93 7.51
C LEU A 161 -8.12 -22.27 6.77
N CYS A 162 -8.38 -22.19 5.46
CA CYS A 162 -8.45 -23.33 4.57
C CYS A 162 -7.36 -23.21 3.49
N VAL A 163 -6.48 -24.22 3.41
CA VAL A 163 -5.46 -24.31 2.37
C VAL A 163 -6.04 -24.92 1.08
N LEU A 164 -5.80 -24.26 -0.05
CA LEU A 164 -6.26 -24.64 -1.38
C LEU A 164 -5.06 -24.85 -2.32
N GLN A 165 -5.09 -25.93 -3.09
CA GLN A 165 -4.18 -26.10 -4.23
C GLN A 165 -4.58 -25.08 -5.31
N LEU A 166 -3.68 -24.14 -5.64
CA LEU A 166 -3.99 -23.06 -6.57
C LEU A 166 -2.73 -22.57 -7.30
N ASP A 167 -2.50 -23.13 -8.48
CA ASP A 167 -1.67 -22.54 -9.51
C ASP A 167 -2.49 -21.55 -10.35
N ILE A 168 -2.17 -20.25 -10.26
CA ILE A 168 -2.88 -19.20 -10.99
C ILE A 168 -2.59 -19.20 -12.50
N THR A 169 -1.68 -20.04 -12.98
CA THR A 169 -1.49 -20.28 -14.42
C THR A 169 -2.36 -21.42 -14.96
N SER A 170 -3.08 -22.12 -14.07
CA SER A 170 -4.00 -23.20 -14.42
C SER A 170 -5.45 -22.76 -14.27
N SER A 171 -6.14 -22.53 -15.39
CA SER A 171 -7.58 -22.22 -15.42
C SER A 171 -8.43 -23.26 -14.70
N ALA A 172 -8.01 -24.53 -14.75
CA ALA A 172 -8.68 -25.63 -14.05
C ALA A 172 -8.59 -25.45 -12.52
N GLN A 173 -7.40 -25.20 -11.98
CA GLN A 173 -7.23 -25.00 -10.53
C GLN A 173 -7.90 -23.71 -10.05
N ILE A 174 -7.89 -22.63 -10.84
CA ILE A 174 -8.65 -21.40 -10.54
C ILE A 174 -10.15 -21.71 -10.42
N LYS A 175 -10.69 -22.48 -11.37
CA LYS A 175 -12.11 -22.88 -11.39
C LYS A 175 -12.46 -23.79 -10.21
N GLU A 176 -11.61 -24.76 -9.87
CA GLU A 176 -11.80 -25.64 -8.72
C GLU A 176 -11.79 -24.86 -7.40
N ALA A 177 -10.84 -23.94 -7.22
CA ALA A 177 -10.79 -23.05 -6.07
C ALA A 177 -12.06 -22.18 -5.99
N TYR A 178 -12.54 -21.65 -7.12
CA TYR A 178 -13.77 -20.89 -7.18
C TYR A 178 -14.99 -21.70 -6.74
N LEU A 179 -15.17 -22.93 -7.25
CA LEU A 179 -16.30 -23.79 -6.89
C LEU A 179 -16.31 -24.07 -5.39
N LYS A 180 -15.15 -24.46 -4.84
CA LYS A 180 -15.00 -24.75 -3.41
C LYS A 180 -15.25 -23.53 -2.54
N ILE A 181 -14.73 -22.36 -2.91
CA ILE A 181 -14.98 -21.11 -2.15
C ILE A 181 -16.44 -20.69 -2.26
N SER A 182 -17.03 -20.76 -3.45
CA SER A 182 -18.44 -20.41 -3.70
C SER A 182 -19.39 -21.24 -2.84
N GLU A 183 -19.10 -22.53 -2.66
CA GLU A 183 -19.85 -23.42 -1.78
C GLU A 183 -19.79 -22.99 -0.31
N MET A 184 -18.62 -22.57 0.18
CA MET A 184 -18.42 -22.16 1.57
C MET A 184 -19.00 -20.77 1.89
N VAL A 185 -18.90 -19.81 0.96
CA VAL A 185 -19.35 -18.42 1.21
C VAL A 185 -20.78 -18.13 0.75
N GLN A 186 -21.35 -18.99 -0.10
CA GLN A 186 -22.73 -18.94 -0.56
C GLN A 186 -23.20 -17.54 -0.99
N ASN A 187 -24.24 -17.00 -0.33
CA ASN A 187 -24.83 -15.70 -0.64
C ASN A 187 -24.10 -14.53 0.04
N THR A 188 -23.33 -14.78 1.10
CA THR A 188 -22.48 -13.76 1.74
C THR A 188 -21.40 -13.27 0.76
N GLY A 189 -20.93 -14.16 -0.12
CA GLY A 189 -19.88 -13.84 -1.09
C GLY A 189 -18.50 -13.76 -0.46
N LEU A 190 -17.52 -13.42 -1.28
CA LEU A 190 -16.13 -13.33 -0.87
C LEU A 190 -15.81 -11.87 -0.55
N TRP A 191 -15.30 -11.56 0.63
CA TRP A 191 -14.97 -10.18 1.00
C TRP A 191 -13.73 -9.66 0.27
N GLY A 192 -12.69 -10.48 0.13
CA GLY A 192 -11.42 -10.04 -0.44
C GLY A 192 -10.79 -11.06 -1.38
N VAL A 193 -10.15 -10.57 -2.44
CA VAL A 193 -9.15 -11.31 -3.22
C VAL A 193 -7.84 -10.55 -3.14
N VAL A 194 -6.81 -11.20 -2.62
CA VAL A 194 -5.43 -10.70 -2.55
C VAL A 194 -4.59 -11.48 -3.57
N ASN A 195 -4.42 -10.87 -4.72
CA ASN A 195 -3.56 -11.35 -5.80
C ASN A 195 -2.10 -11.05 -5.43
N ASN A 196 -1.48 -12.03 -4.78
CA ASN A 196 -0.13 -11.96 -4.23
C ASN A 196 0.89 -12.85 -4.95
N ALA A 197 0.47 -13.97 -5.55
CA ALA A 197 1.38 -14.90 -6.20
C ALA A 197 2.28 -14.19 -7.22
N GLY A 198 3.55 -14.57 -7.29
CA GLY A 198 4.45 -13.96 -8.23
C GLY A 198 5.84 -14.56 -8.23
N ILE A 199 6.54 -14.33 -9.34
CA ILE A 199 7.92 -14.75 -9.56
C ILE A 199 8.77 -13.55 -9.93
N LEU A 200 10.04 -13.57 -9.51
CA LEU A 200 11.01 -12.55 -9.87
C LEU A 200 11.60 -12.77 -11.27
N GLY A 201 11.79 -14.03 -11.68
CA GLY A 201 12.67 -14.36 -12.80
C GLY A 201 14.15 -14.14 -12.46
N PHE A 202 15.03 -14.32 -13.44
CA PHE A 202 16.46 -14.03 -13.29
C PHE A 202 16.71 -12.53 -13.50
N PRO A 203 17.30 -11.79 -12.55
CA PRO A 203 17.61 -10.38 -12.75
C PRO A 203 18.81 -10.24 -13.69
N ALA A 204 18.56 -9.70 -14.88
CA ALA A 204 19.58 -9.43 -15.89
C ALA A 204 19.18 -8.24 -16.76
N ASP A 205 20.13 -7.72 -17.52
CA ASP A 205 19.88 -6.69 -18.51
C ASP A 205 18.82 -7.17 -19.51
N GLY A 206 17.97 -6.24 -19.97
CA GLY A 206 16.79 -6.60 -20.75
C GLY A 206 17.09 -7.36 -22.03
N GLU A 207 18.21 -7.04 -22.69
CA GLU A 207 18.70 -7.71 -23.90
C GLU A 207 19.15 -9.15 -23.64
N LEU A 208 19.73 -9.42 -22.47
CA LEU A 208 20.25 -10.75 -22.14
C LEU A 208 19.11 -11.75 -21.87
N LEU A 209 17.97 -11.26 -21.39
CA LEU A 209 16.87 -12.13 -20.98
C LEU A 209 16.18 -12.81 -22.18
N PRO A 210 16.03 -14.15 -22.16
CA PRO A 210 15.29 -14.83 -23.21
C PRO A 210 13.79 -14.53 -23.09
N MET A 211 13.09 -14.55 -24.24
CA MET A 211 11.64 -14.31 -24.29
C MET A 211 10.81 -15.24 -23.41
N SER A 212 11.31 -16.45 -23.11
CA SER A 212 10.66 -17.37 -22.17
C SER A 212 10.52 -16.78 -20.76
N VAL A 213 11.49 -15.99 -20.29
CA VAL A 213 11.43 -15.34 -18.97
C VAL A 213 10.39 -14.22 -18.98
N TYR A 214 10.31 -13.42 -20.04
CA TYR A 214 9.27 -12.40 -20.21
C TYR A 214 7.86 -13.01 -20.18
N LYS A 215 7.67 -14.09 -20.95
CA LYS A 215 6.39 -14.82 -20.99
C LYS A 215 6.03 -15.39 -19.63
N GLN A 216 6.96 -16.08 -18.98
CA GLN A 216 6.72 -16.67 -17.65
C GLN A 216 6.36 -15.61 -16.60
N CYS A 217 7.07 -14.47 -16.58
CA CYS A 217 6.73 -13.35 -15.69
C CYS A 217 5.33 -12.80 -16.00
N MET A 218 4.96 -12.64 -17.26
CA MET A 218 3.61 -12.19 -17.65
C MET A 218 2.52 -13.21 -17.28
N ASP A 219 2.76 -14.50 -17.53
CA ASP A 219 1.81 -15.57 -17.26
C ASP A 219 1.44 -15.62 -15.77
N VAL A 220 2.45 -15.55 -14.88
CA VAL A 220 2.22 -15.58 -13.43
C VAL A 220 1.82 -14.22 -12.88
N ASN A 221 2.63 -13.18 -13.10
CA ASN A 221 2.47 -11.90 -12.40
C ASN A 221 1.38 -11.01 -13.01
N PHE A 222 0.82 -11.38 -14.16
CA PHE A 222 -0.23 -10.61 -14.81
C PHE A 222 -1.42 -11.48 -15.22
N PHE A 223 -1.27 -12.37 -16.20
CA PHE A 223 -2.41 -13.12 -16.77
C PHE A 223 -3.12 -13.98 -15.73
N GLY A 224 -2.38 -14.68 -14.86
CA GLY A 224 -2.97 -15.48 -13.79
C GLY A 224 -3.78 -14.64 -12.78
N HIS A 225 -3.33 -13.42 -12.48
CA HIS A 225 -4.10 -12.48 -11.63
C HIS A 225 -5.32 -11.93 -12.34
N VAL A 226 -5.24 -11.66 -13.64
CA VAL A 226 -6.40 -11.24 -14.44
C VAL A 226 -7.45 -12.34 -14.46
N GLU A 227 -7.06 -13.59 -14.71
CA GLU A 227 -7.97 -14.72 -14.74
C GLU A 227 -8.59 -15.00 -13.37
N THR A 228 -7.77 -15.02 -12.32
CA THR A 228 -8.23 -15.16 -10.93
C THR A 228 -9.23 -14.05 -10.58
N THR A 229 -8.89 -12.79 -10.89
CA THR A 229 -9.79 -11.66 -10.66
C THR A 229 -11.14 -11.89 -11.34
N LYS A 230 -11.14 -12.18 -12.65
CA LYS A 230 -12.35 -12.38 -13.44
C LYS A 230 -13.21 -13.51 -12.90
N MET A 231 -12.60 -14.63 -12.50
CA MET A 231 -13.29 -15.78 -11.94
C MET A 231 -14.02 -15.43 -10.64
N PHE A 232 -13.39 -14.65 -9.75
CA PHE A 232 -13.93 -14.36 -8.43
C PHE A 232 -14.81 -13.09 -8.34
N LEU A 233 -14.88 -12.29 -9.41
CA LEU A 233 -15.74 -11.10 -9.47
C LEU A 233 -17.21 -11.34 -9.06
N PRO A 234 -17.89 -12.44 -9.47
CA PRO A 234 -19.26 -12.71 -9.04
C PRO A 234 -19.40 -12.78 -7.50
N LEU A 235 -18.44 -13.36 -6.80
CA LEU A 235 -18.45 -13.45 -5.33
C LEU A 235 -18.11 -12.10 -4.67
N LEU A 236 -17.20 -11.32 -5.26
CA LEU A 236 -16.90 -9.96 -4.79
C LEU A 236 -18.09 -9.00 -4.96
N ARG A 237 -18.91 -9.18 -6.01
CA ARG A 237 -20.13 -8.35 -6.22
C ARG A 237 -21.17 -8.59 -5.13
N LYS A 238 -21.35 -9.83 -4.68
CA LYS A 238 -22.28 -10.16 -3.59
C LYS A 238 -21.92 -9.44 -2.29
N SER A 239 -20.63 -9.38 -1.96
CA SER A 239 -20.13 -8.78 -0.72
C SER A 239 -19.83 -7.27 -0.82
N LYS A 240 -19.80 -6.71 -2.04
CA LYS A 240 -19.21 -5.38 -2.34
C LYS A 240 -17.78 -5.28 -1.77
N GLY A 241 -17.01 -6.32 -2.05
CA GLY A 241 -15.74 -6.64 -1.41
C GLY A 241 -14.55 -5.80 -1.87
N ARG A 242 -13.38 -6.44 -1.88
CA ARG A 242 -12.07 -5.83 -2.06
C ARG A 242 -11.23 -6.66 -3.03
N LEU A 243 -10.56 -5.98 -3.96
CA LEU A 243 -9.53 -6.57 -4.80
C LEU A 243 -8.20 -5.87 -4.49
N ILE A 244 -7.21 -6.64 -4.03
CA ILE A 244 -5.89 -6.13 -3.69
C ILE A 244 -4.88 -6.84 -4.59
N ASN A 245 -4.13 -6.06 -5.37
CA ASN A 245 -3.07 -6.58 -6.23
C ASN A 245 -1.71 -6.21 -5.65
N ILE A 246 -0.92 -7.22 -5.27
CA ILE A 246 0.47 -7.02 -4.82
C ILE A 246 1.35 -6.92 -6.06
N SER A 247 1.61 -5.67 -6.47
CA SER A 247 2.56 -5.34 -7.52
C SER A 247 3.97 -5.27 -6.93
N SER A 248 4.73 -4.24 -7.28
CA SER A 248 6.07 -3.96 -6.80
C SER A 248 6.39 -2.50 -7.08
N MET A 249 7.36 -1.94 -6.36
CA MET A 249 7.99 -0.70 -6.78
C MET A 249 8.46 -0.77 -8.25
N ALA A 250 9.02 -1.91 -8.70
CA ALA A 250 9.42 -2.13 -10.10
C ALA A 250 8.24 -2.15 -11.11
N GLY A 251 6.99 -2.18 -10.63
CA GLY A 251 5.80 -1.99 -11.47
C GLY A 251 5.35 -0.53 -11.55
N GLY A 252 5.82 0.34 -10.66
CA GLY A 252 5.55 1.78 -10.71
C GLY A 252 6.65 2.61 -11.36
N ILE A 253 7.89 2.11 -11.35
CA ILE A 253 9.07 2.83 -11.85
C ILE A 253 10.04 1.88 -12.58
N PRO A 254 10.81 2.34 -13.58
CA PRO A 254 11.81 1.53 -14.26
C PRO A 254 13.01 1.23 -13.35
N MET A 255 13.37 -0.04 -13.19
CA MET A 255 14.54 -0.44 -12.40
C MET A 255 15.44 -1.35 -13.25
N THR A 256 16.76 -1.10 -13.21
CA THR A 256 17.70 -1.95 -13.96
C THR A 256 17.64 -3.40 -13.46
N ARG A 257 17.93 -4.34 -14.35
CA ARG A 257 17.86 -5.80 -14.13
C ARG A 257 16.46 -6.39 -13.92
N PHE A 258 15.41 -5.58 -13.96
CA PHE A 258 14.03 -6.04 -13.77
C PHE A 258 13.17 -5.88 -15.03
N ALA A 259 13.73 -6.02 -16.24
CA ALA A 259 12.97 -5.77 -17.47
C ALA A 259 11.71 -6.65 -17.57
N ALA A 260 11.85 -7.98 -17.47
CA ALA A 260 10.72 -8.91 -17.53
C ALA A 260 9.78 -8.78 -16.31
N TYR A 261 10.35 -8.77 -15.10
CA TYR A 261 9.61 -8.66 -13.85
C TYR A 261 8.83 -7.34 -13.75
N GLY A 262 9.53 -6.22 -13.91
CA GLY A 262 8.99 -4.87 -13.85
C GLY A 262 7.90 -4.64 -14.89
N ALA A 263 8.10 -5.10 -16.14
CA ALA A 263 7.04 -5.04 -17.16
C ALA A 263 5.76 -5.77 -16.73
N SER A 264 5.90 -7.00 -16.19
CA SER A 264 4.74 -7.77 -15.71
C SER A 264 4.03 -7.10 -14.52
N LYS A 265 4.79 -6.51 -13.60
CA LYS A 265 4.24 -5.78 -12.44
C LYS A 265 3.63 -4.44 -12.84
N ALA A 266 4.18 -3.76 -13.83
CA ALA A 266 3.60 -2.54 -14.41
C ALA A 266 2.27 -2.82 -15.10
N ALA A 267 2.15 -3.93 -15.84
CA ALA A 267 0.89 -4.38 -16.41
C ALA A 267 -0.17 -4.61 -15.31
N LEU A 268 0.20 -5.28 -14.21
CA LEU A 268 -0.70 -5.48 -13.07
C LEU A 268 -1.10 -4.17 -12.38
N SER A 269 -0.17 -3.22 -12.22
CA SER A 269 -0.46 -1.90 -11.64
C SER A 269 -1.43 -1.10 -12.50
N MET A 270 -1.23 -1.08 -13.82
CA MET A 270 -2.13 -0.41 -14.76
C MET A 270 -3.52 -1.05 -14.75
N PHE A 271 -3.57 -2.39 -14.80
CA PHE A 271 -4.83 -3.14 -14.68
C PHE A 271 -5.58 -2.81 -13.38
N SER A 272 -4.86 -2.71 -12.26
CA SER A 272 -5.46 -2.33 -10.97
C SER A 272 -6.12 -0.95 -11.03
N GLY A 273 -5.48 0.01 -11.70
CA GLY A 273 -6.00 1.37 -11.91
C GLY A 273 -7.29 1.38 -12.74
N VAL A 274 -7.36 0.57 -13.81
CA VAL A 274 -8.55 0.40 -14.65
C VAL A 274 -9.67 -0.28 -13.88
N MET A 275 -9.40 -1.43 -13.25
CA MET A 275 -10.39 -2.18 -12.48
C MET A 275 -10.97 -1.36 -11.33
N ARG A 276 -10.18 -0.47 -10.71
CA ARG A 276 -10.67 0.46 -9.68
C ARG A 276 -11.81 1.35 -10.18
N GLN A 277 -11.73 1.82 -11.43
CA GLN A 277 -12.74 2.67 -12.04
C GLN A 277 -13.96 1.84 -12.47
N GLU A 278 -13.71 0.73 -13.18
CA GLU A 278 -14.78 -0.12 -13.72
C GLU A 278 -15.60 -0.81 -12.62
N LEU A 279 -14.96 -1.21 -11.53
CA LEU A 279 -15.60 -1.92 -10.42
C LEU A 279 -16.28 -1.00 -9.40
N ALA A 280 -16.03 0.32 -9.46
CA ALA A 280 -16.62 1.28 -8.54
C ALA A 280 -18.16 1.26 -8.55
N LYS A 281 -18.76 1.10 -9.74
CA LYS A 281 -20.24 0.98 -9.90
C LYS A 281 -20.83 -0.26 -9.23
N TRP A 282 -20.01 -1.28 -8.99
CA TRP A 282 -20.39 -2.50 -8.28
C TRP A 282 -20.14 -2.41 -6.78
N GLY A 283 -19.62 -1.28 -6.28
CA GLY A 283 -19.25 -1.10 -4.88
C GLY A 283 -17.98 -1.83 -4.44
N ILE A 284 -17.27 -2.49 -5.37
CA ILE A 284 -16.01 -3.19 -5.08
C ILE A 284 -14.88 -2.15 -5.06
N LYS A 285 -14.03 -2.20 -4.04
CA LYS A 285 -12.85 -1.33 -3.94
C LYS A 285 -11.61 -2.08 -4.41
N VAL A 286 -10.72 -1.38 -5.12
CA VAL A 286 -9.49 -1.95 -5.67
C VAL A 286 -8.30 -1.14 -5.19
N ALA A 287 -7.26 -1.83 -4.74
CA ALA A 287 -5.98 -1.24 -4.34
C ALA A 287 -4.82 -1.96 -5.01
N ALA A 288 -3.83 -1.19 -5.48
CA ALA A 288 -2.51 -1.69 -5.83
C ALA A 288 -1.55 -1.47 -4.65
N VAL A 289 -0.74 -2.47 -4.34
CA VAL A 289 0.32 -2.34 -3.33
C VAL A 289 1.65 -2.46 -4.06
N HIS A 290 2.55 -1.50 -3.86
CA HIS A 290 3.88 -1.45 -4.46
C HIS A 290 4.95 -1.56 -3.36
N PRO A 291 5.25 -2.77 -2.86
CA PRO A 291 6.31 -2.95 -1.87
C PRO A 291 7.69 -2.60 -2.45
N ALA A 292 8.55 -2.04 -1.60
CA ALA A 292 9.99 -1.96 -1.82
C ALA A 292 10.68 -3.33 -1.60
N GLY A 293 11.98 -3.33 -1.27
CA GLY A 293 12.73 -4.55 -0.96
C GLY A 293 12.39 -5.11 0.42
N PHE A 294 11.78 -6.30 0.45
CA PHE A 294 11.49 -7.05 1.68
C PHE A 294 12.05 -8.46 1.59
N LYS A 295 12.49 -8.99 2.73
CA LYS A 295 13.09 -10.33 2.81
C LYS A 295 11.99 -11.38 2.70
N THR A 296 11.83 -11.90 1.49
CA THR A 296 10.89 -12.97 1.15
C THR A 296 11.62 -14.08 0.40
N CYS A 297 10.92 -15.16 0.05
CA CYS A 297 11.49 -16.25 -0.75
C CYS A 297 11.35 -16.03 -2.27
N ILE A 298 10.91 -14.84 -2.73
CA ILE A 298 10.62 -14.57 -4.16
C ILE A 298 11.85 -14.72 -5.06
N GLN A 299 13.05 -14.56 -4.49
CA GLN A 299 14.32 -14.66 -5.21
C GLN A 299 14.58 -16.11 -5.66
N GLY A 300 14.03 -17.13 -4.99
CA GLY A 300 14.32 -18.53 -5.27
C GLY A 300 15.57 -19.03 -4.55
N THR A 301 16.16 -20.11 -5.06
CA THR A 301 17.32 -20.79 -4.45
C THR A 301 18.58 -20.65 -5.30
N SER A 302 19.74 -20.90 -4.70
CA SER A 302 21.05 -20.92 -5.38
C SER A 302 21.07 -21.84 -6.60
N GLU A 303 20.43 -23.00 -6.51
CA GLU A 303 20.38 -23.99 -7.58
C GLU A 303 19.56 -23.47 -8.77
N LEU A 304 18.46 -22.75 -8.48
CA LEU A 304 17.64 -22.13 -9.52
C LEU A 304 18.44 -21.05 -10.26
N TRP A 305 19.21 -20.24 -9.53
CA TRP A 305 20.02 -19.18 -10.12
C TRP A 305 21.12 -19.74 -11.02
N ALA A 306 21.85 -20.76 -10.56
CA ALA A 306 22.87 -21.43 -11.36
C ALA A 306 22.30 -22.05 -12.64
N LYS A 307 21.09 -22.64 -12.55
CA LYS A 307 20.39 -23.17 -13.73
C LYS A 307 20.01 -22.06 -14.72
N GLN A 308 19.50 -20.93 -14.22
CA GLN A 308 19.11 -19.79 -15.05
C GLN A 308 20.33 -19.11 -15.70
N GLU A 309 21.42 -18.92 -14.95
CA GLU A 309 22.69 -18.41 -15.44
C GLU A 309 23.26 -19.30 -16.56
N LYS A 310 23.31 -20.62 -16.34
CA LYS A 310 23.78 -21.57 -17.35
C LYS A 310 22.92 -21.51 -18.61
N HIS A 311 21.60 -21.52 -18.44
CA HIS A 311 20.66 -21.39 -19.56
C HIS A 311 20.84 -20.07 -20.30
N LEU A 312 21.12 -18.97 -19.60
CA LEU A 312 21.42 -17.67 -20.22
C LEU A 312 22.67 -17.79 -21.10
N LEU A 313 23.78 -18.25 -20.54
CA LEU A 313 25.07 -18.38 -21.24
C LEU A 313 25.01 -19.31 -22.46
N GLU A 314 24.19 -20.36 -22.42
CA GLU A 314 24.03 -21.33 -23.51
C GLU A 314 23.17 -20.80 -24.67
N ASN A 315 22.29 -19.82 -24.42
CA ASN A 315 21.31 -19.35 -25.41
C ASN A 315 21.59 -17.95 -25.96
N LEU A 316 22.65 -17.27 -25.50
CA LEU A 316 23.06 -15.99 -26.04
C LEU A 316 23.71 -16.14 -27.43
N THR A 317 23.48 -15.17 -28.31
CA THR A 317 24.18 -15.12 -29.59
C THR A 317 25.68 -14.86 -29.38
N PRO A 318 26.56 -15.33 -30.28
CA PRO A 318 28.00 -15.14 -30.15
C PRO A 318 28.41 -13.66 -30.01
N ASP A 319 27.73 -12.77 -30.74
CA ASP A 319 28.03 -11.33 -30.71
C ASP A 319 27.66 -10.69 -29.36
N VAL A 320 26.46 -10.96 -28.84
CA VAL A 320 26.03 -10.45 -27.53
C VAL A 320 26.92 -11.00 -26.42
N LYS A 321 27.27 -12.29 -26.48
CA LYS A 321 28.16 -12.92 -25.50
C LYS A 321 29.55 -12.27 -25.51
N LYS A 322 30.07 -11.91 -26.69
CA LYS A 322 31.35 -11.20 -26.85
C LYS A 322 31.28 -9.76 -26.30
N ASP A 323 30.20 -9.04 -26.59
CA ASP A 323 30.04 -7.64 -26.18
C ASP A 323 29.90 -7.49 -24.67
N TYR A 324 29.11 -8.37 -24.05
CA TYR A 324 28.93 -8.38 -22.60
C TYR A 324 30.11 -9.02 -21.86
N GLY A 325 30.65 -10.13 -22.36
CA GLY A 325 31.66 -10.93 -21.68
C GLY A 325 31.06 -11.89 -20.65
N GLU A 326 31.62 -13.11 -20.57
CA GLU A 326 31.16 -14.14 -19.62
C GLU A 326 31.28 -13.68 -18.17
N ASP A 327 32.34 -12.96 -17.83
CA ASP A 327 32.59 -12.45 -16.48
C ASP A 327 31.53 -11.43 -16.02
N TYR A 328 31.01 -10.60 -16.94
CA TYR A 328 29.90 -9.71 -16.64
C TYR A 328 28.61 -10.50 -16.39
N ILE A 329 28.33 -11.49 -17.23
CA ILE A 329 27.12 -12.32 -17.15
C ILE A 329 27.13 -13.13 -15.86
N GLU A 330 28.25 -13.75 -15.52
CA GLU A 330 28.42 -14.49 -14.27
C GLU A 330 28.27 -13.59 -13.04
N ALA A 331 28.70 -12.33 -13.13
CA ALA A 331 28.53 -11.35 -12.07
C ALA A 331 27.07 -10.92 -11.85
N LEU A 332 26.13 -11.22 -12.76
CA LEU A 332 24.71 -10.87 -12.58
C LEU A 332 24.09 -11.57 -11.37
N LYS A 333 24.50 -12.80 -11.05
CA LYS A 333 23.98 -13.52 -9.87
C LYS A 333 24.40 -12.86 -8.55
N ASN A 334 25.46 -12.04 -8.53
CA ASN A 334 25.85 -11.28 -7.35
C ASN A 334 24.74 -10.32 -6.91
N PHE A 335 23.91 -9.86 -7.85
CA PHE A 335 22.73 -9.07 -7.53
C PHE A 335 21.73 -9.85 -6.67
N LEU A 336 21.45 -11.12 -7.02
CA LEU A 336 20.59 -11.99 -6.24
C LEU A 336 21.19 -12.29 -4.86
N LEU A 337 22.50 -12.53 -4.79
CA LEU A 337 23.22 -12.77 -3.53
C LEU A 337 23.17 -11.58 -2.56
N HIS A 338 23.19 -10.34 -3.09
CA HIS A 338 23.16 -9.13 -2.27
C HIS A 338 21.75 -8.59 -1.99
N MET A 339 20.72 -9.04 -2.73
CA MET A 339 19.35 -8.56 -2.53
C MET A 339 18.84 -8.74 -1.08
N PRO A 340 19.08 -9.86 -0.37
CA PRO A 340 18.66 -10.01 1.03
C PRO A 340 19.28 -9.00 1.99
N VAL A 341 20.49 -8.50 1.71
CA VAL A 341 21.21 -7.55 2.58
C VAL A 341 20.51 -6.19 2.61
N HIS A 342 19.90 -5.80 1.49
CA HIS A 342 19.18 -4.53 1.33
C HIS A 342 17.67 -4.65 1.51
N SER A 343 17.19 -5.82 1.94
CA SER A 343 15.77 -6.11 2.10
C SER A 343 15.33 -6.00 3.56
N GLU A 344 14.19 -5.35 3.81
CA GLU A 344 13.64 -5.24 5.16
C GLU A 344 13.09 -6.59 5.64
N PRO A 345 13.48 -7.07 6.84
CA PRO A 345 12.98 -8.33 7.39
C PRO A 345 11.57 -8.22 7.96
N ASP A 346 11.17 -7.03 8.41
CA ASP A 346 9.84 -6.80 8.97
C ASP A 346 8.81 -6.63 7.84
N LEU A 347 7.87 -7.58 7.75
CA LEU A 347 6.82 -7.58 6.74
C LEU A 347 5.59 -6.77 7.19
N SER A 348 5.52 -6.34 8.46
CA SER A 348 4.36 -5.67 9.05
C SER A 348 3.85 -4.48 8.22
N PRO A 349 4.70 -3.61 7.63
CA PRO A 349 4.23 -2.51 6.79
C PRO A 349 3.37 -2.97 5.61
N VAL A 350 3.72 -4.10 4.98
CA VAL A 350 2.92 -4.67 3.87
C VAL A 350 1.62 -5.27 4.40
N LEU A 351 1.69 -5.98 5.53
CA LEU A 351 0.52 -6.62 6.13
C LEU A 351 -0.52 -5.58 6.59
N ASP A 352 -0.06 -4.47 7.18
CA ASP A 352 -0.92 -3.38 7.66
C ASP A 352 -1.54 -2.60 6.50
N ASP A 353 -0.80 -2.34 5.42
CA ASP A 353 -1.34 -1.71 4.21
C ASP A 353 -2.40 -2.59 3.54
N VAL A 354 -2.19 -3.91 3.48
CA VAL A 354 -3.18 -4.86 2.95
C VAL A 354 -4.39 -4.94 3.87
N LEU A 355 -4.21 -4.94 5.20
CA LEU A 355 -5.31 -4.90 6.17
C LEU A 355 -6.14 -3.62 6.02
N HIS A 356 -5.48 -2.47 5.86
CA HIS A 356 -6.13 -1.20 5.60
C HIS A 356 -6.89 -1.24 4.28
N ALA A 357 -6.31 -1.79 3.20
CA ALA A 357 -7.01 -1.94 1.93
C ALA A 357 -8.24 -2.86 2.04
N LEU A 358 -8.17 -3.89 2.90
CA LEU A 358 -9.26 -4.83 3.16
C LEU A 358 -10.40 -4.21 3.99
N LEU A 359 -10.10 -3.41 5.01
CA LEU A 359 -11.09 -2.99 5.99
C LEU A 359 -11.50 -1.52 5.90
N ALA A 360 -10.67 -0.62 5.37
CA ALA A 360 -11.03 0.79 5.33
C ALA A 360 -12.33 1.01 4.56
N LYS A 361 -13.15 1.93 5.07
CA LYS A 361 -14.38 2.37 4.39
C LYS A 361 -14.05 3.05 3.05
N SER A 362 -12.96 3.80 3.04
CA SER A 362 -12.41 4.50 1.87
C SER A 362 -10.91 4.18 1.73
N PRO A 363 -10.54 2.99 1.22
CA PRO A 363 -9.13 2.63 1.06
C PRO A 363 -8.45 3.48 -0.02
N HIS A 364 -7.12 3.63 0.09
CA HIS A 364 -6.33 4.26 -0.98
C HIS A 364 -6.33 3.38 -2.23
N GLY A 365 -6.18 4.00 -3.40
CA GLY A 365 -6.01 3.25 -4.65
C GLY A 365 -4.60 2.67 -4.82
N LEU A 366 -3.61 3.25 -4.13
CA LEU A 366 -2.21 2.88 -4.20
C LEU A 366 -1.59 2.93 -2.79
N TYR A 367 -0.87 1.88 -2.42
CA TYR A 367 -0.06 1.79 -1.21
C TYR A 367 1.39 1.53 -1.60
N THR A 368 2.34 2.10 -0.86
CA THR A 368 3.78 2.00 -1.15
C THR A 368 4.55 1.64 0.13
N PRO A 369 4.37 0.42 0.68
CA PRO A 369 5.05 0.02 1.90
C PRO A 369 6.55 -0.18 1.68
N GLY A 370 7.33 0.20 2.69
CA GLY A 370 8.78 0.03 2.71
C GLY A 370 9.55 1.35 2.60
N LYS A 371 10.81 1.32 3.05
CA LYS A 371 11.66 2.52 3.11
C LYS A 371 11.86 3.09 1.71
N SER A 372 11.72 4.41 1.61
CA SER A 372 11.92 5.19 0.37
C SER A 372 11.01 4.83 -0.81
N ALA A 373 10.05 3.90 -0.68
CA ALA A 373 9.18 3.48 -1.79
C ALA A 373 8.43 4.67 -2.40
N TYR A 374 7.77 5.46 -1.54
CA TYR A 374 7.03 6.65 -1.95
C TYR A 374 7.94 7.74 -2.51
N LEU A 375 9.10 7.97 -1.88
CA LEU A 375 10.06 9.00 -2.29
C LEU A 375 10.60 8.70 -3.69
N THR A 376 11.01 7.46 -3.95
CA THR A 376 11.53 7.06 -5.26
C THR A 376 10.46 7.20 -6.36
N LEU A 377 9.22 6.82 -6.05
CA LEU A 377 8.09 7.05 -6.96
C LEU A 377 7.89 8.55 -7.24
N CYS A 378 7.98 9.41 -6.21
CA CYS A 378 7.89 10.86 -6.40
C CYS A 378 9.03 11.42 -7.25
N ILE A 379 10.26 10.94 -7.07
CA ILE A 379 11.40 11.35 -7.90
C ILE A 379 11.11 11.01 -9.37
N PHE A 380 10.64 9.79 -9.65
CA PHE A 380 10.30 9.40 -11.03
C PHE A 380 9.15 10.22 -11.62
N CYS A 381 8.10 10.49 -10.85
CA CYS A 381 6.90 11.17 -11.38
C CYS A 381 7.05 12.68 -11.54
N TYR A 382 7.89 13.33 -10.74
CA TYR A 382 7.92 14.81 -10.66
C TYR A 382 9.25 15.44 -11.06
N PHE A 383 10.35 14.68 -11.15
CA PHE A 383 11.65 15.21 -11.53
C PHE A 383 12.06 14.77 -12.95
N PRO A 384 13.00 15.49 -13.60
CA PRO A 384 13.52 15.08 -14.90
C PRO A 384 14.13 13.67 -14.87
N LEU A 385 13.97 12.92 -15.95
CA LEU A 385 14.42 11.52 -16.05
C LEU A 385 15.92 11.35 -15.78
N TRP A 386 16.77 12.28 -16.22
CA TRP A 386 18.21 12.19 -15.96
C TRP A 386 18.55 12.19 -14.46
N LEU A 387 17.77 12.89 -13.63
CA LEU A 387 17.97 12.92 -12.18
C LEU A 387 17.54 11.59 -11.55
N TYR A 388 16.44 11.04 -12.04
CA TYR A 388 15.98 9.71 -11.65
C TYR A 388 17.00 8.63 -12.03
N ASP A 389 17.49 8.65 -13.27
CA ASP A 389 18.48 7.70 -13.78
C ASP A 389 19.78 7.79 -13.00
N PHE A 390 20.23 9.01 -12.65
CA PHE A 390 21.37 9.21 -11.76
C PHE A 390 21.13 8.65 -10.35
N TYR A 391 19.96 8.92 -9.75
CA TYR A 391 19.59 8.43 -8.43
C TYR A 391 19.56 6.89 -8.38
N ILE A 392 18.90 6.25 -9.35
CA ILE A 392 18.80 4.79 -9.45
C ILE A 392 20.14 4.17 -9.79
N GLY A 393 20.92 4.78 -10.69
CA GLY A 393 22.27 4.35 -11.03
C GLY A 393 23.19 4.29 -9.81
N LYS A 394 23.09 5.26 -8.89
CA LYS A 394 23.81 5.23 -7.61
C LYS A 394 23.32 4.15 -6.66
N LEU A 395 22.00 3.92 -6.59
CA LEU A 395 21.41 2.91 -5.71
C LEU A 395 21.75 1.49 -6.16
N GLN A 396 21.84 1.26 -7.48
CA GLN A 396 22.03 -0.05 -8.11
C GLN A 396 23.46 -0.28 -8.61
N SER A 397 24.41 0.62 -8.28
CA SER A 397 25.74 0.63 -8.89
C SER A 397 26.43 -0.72 -8.71
N ASN A 398 26.71 -1.39 -9.82
CA ASN A 398 27.56 -2.57 -9.86
C ASN A 398 28.92 -2.14 -10.41
N LYS A 399 29.99 -2.74 -9.90
CA LYS A 399 31.35 -2.43 -10.35
C LYS A 399 31.68 -3.07 -11.70
N SER A 400 30.91 -4.07 -12.14
CA SER A 400 31.12 -4.74 -13.42
C SER A 400 30.49 -3.96 -14.57
N VAL A 401 31.25 -3.84 -15.66
CA VAL A 401 30.83 -3.22 -16.92
C VAL A 401 31.05 -4.22 -18.07
N PRO A 402 30.20 -4.20 -19.11
CA PRO A 402 30.37 -5.03 -20.31
C PRO A 402 31.79 -5.01 -20.89
N SER A 403 32.22 -6.14 -21.46
CA SER A 403 33.55 -6.33 -22.07
C SER A 403 33.86 -5.29 -23.16
N ALA A 404 32.92 -5.03 -24.06
CA ALA A 404 33.08 -4.06 -25.15
C ALA A 404 33.39 -2.64 -24.65
N LEU A 405 32.77 -2.22 -23.54
CA LEU A 405 32.98 -0.90 -22.95
C LEU A 405 34.36 -0.78 -22.29
N ARG A 406 34.82 -1.83 -21.60
CA ARG A 406 36.18 -1.87 -21.03
C ARG A 406 37.27 -1.77 -22.10
N ALA A 407 37.07 -2.46 -23.22
CA ALA A 407 37.98 -2.41 -24.36
C ALA A 407 38.04 -1.01 -25.00
N SER A 408 36.91 -0.30 -25.05
CA SER A 408 36.85 1.08 -25.55
C SER A 408 37.56 2.07 -24.61
N GLU A 409 37.37 1.94 -23.29
CA GLU A 409 38.04 2.79 -22.30
C GLU A 409 39.56 2.59 -22.29
N ALA A 410 40.03 1.35 -22.46
CA ALA A 410 41.45 1.05 -22.55
C ALA A 410 42.09 1.64 -23.83
N LYS A 411 41.36 1.66 -24.95
CA LYS A 411 41.81 2.31 -26.20
C LYS A 411 41.91 3.83 -26.05
N ASN A 412 40.89 4.47 -25.48
CA ASN A 412 40.87 5.92 -25.29
C ASN A 412 41.90 6.44 -24.28
N LYS A 413 42.42 5.60 -23.38
CA LYS A 413 43.52 5.95 -22.47
C LYS A 413 44.92 5.81 -23.12
N ASN A 414 45.01 5.10 -24.24
CA ASN A 414 46.27 4.82 -24.94
C ASN A 414 46.44 5.64 -26.23
N THR A 415 45.44 6.45 -26.58
CA THR A 415 45.46 7.52 -27.60
C THR A 415 45.48 8.86 -26.92
#